data_AF-B6JJ44-F1
#
_entry.id   AF-B6JJ44-F1
#
_cell.length_a   1.000
_cell.length_b   1.000
_cell.length_c   1.000
_cell.angle_alpha   90.00
_cell.angle_beta   90.00
_cell.angle_gamma   90.00
#
_symmetry.space_group_name_H-M   'P 1'
#
loop_
_entity.id
_entity.type
_entity.pdbx_description
1 polymer ?
#
loop_
_entity_poly.entity_id
_entity_poly.type
_entity_poly.pdbx_seq_one_letter_code
_entity_poly.pdbx_strand_id
1 'polypeptide(L)'
;MKSTIVLAGLAASLLLSACAQFERTPAPSAAAMTDDDAICRQRGEPGSSAYVACRRDRDVGALRGNSNAGVERAHKNLADDMLNGR
;
A
#
# COMPACT_ATOMS: atom_id res chain seq x y z
N MET A 1 34.45 -28.37 12.00
CA MET A 1 34.76 -26.97 12.38
C MET A 1 34.58 -25.99 11.23
N LYS A 2 35.19 -26.18 10.05
CA LYS A 2 35.01 -25.28 8.90
C LYS A 2 33.57 -25.27 8.35
N SER A 3 32.93 -26.44 8.19
CA SER A 3 31.55 -26.53 7.69
C SER A 3 30.50 -25.94 8.64
N THR A 4 30.72 -26.02 9.96
CA THR A 4 29.84 -25.43 10.97
C THR A 4 29.92 -23.90 10.98
N ILE A 5 31.09 -23.32 10.71
CA ILE A 5 31.25 -21.87 10.57
C ILE A 5 30.56 -21.36 9.29
N VAL A 6 30.63 -22.11 8.20
CA VAL A 6 29.96 -21.77 6.93
C VAL A 6 28.44 -21.81 7.08
N LEU A 7 27.88 -22.83 7.74
CA LEU A 7 26.44 -22.91 7.99
C LEU A 7 25.95 -21.77 8.89
N ALA A 8 26.69 -21.44 9.96
CA ALA A 8 26.34 -20.35 10.86
C ALA A 8 26.35 -19.00 10.14
N GLY A 9 27.32 -18.78 9.25
CA GLY A 9 27.38 -17.56 8.42
C GLY A 9 26.20 -17.42 7.46
N LEU A 10 25.78 -18.53 6.82
CA LEU A 10 24.62 -18.57 5.94
C LEU A 10 23.29 -18.31 6.67
N ALA A 11 23.13 -18.87 7.87
CA ALA A 11 21.95 -18.62 8.68
C ALA A 11 21.89 -17.15 9.14
N ALA A 12 23.03 -16.57 9.54
CA ALA A 12 23.09 -15.17 9.95
C ALA A 12 22.78 -14.21 8.79
N SER A 13 23.25 -14.48 7.57
CA SER A 13 22.97 -13.63 6.42
C SER A 13 21.50 -13.65 5.98
N LEU A 14 20.82 -14.80 6.10
CA LEU A 14 19.38 -14.92 5.85
C LEU A 14 18.54 -14.14 6.88
N LEU A 15 18.94 -14.15 8.16
CA LEU A 15 18.24 -13.38 9.20
C LEU A 15 18.44 -11.87 9.02
N LEU A 16 19.65 -11.43 8.64
CA LEU A 16 19.92 -10.01 8.37
C LEU A 16 19.19 -9.50 7.12
N SER A 17 19.05 -10.32 6.07
CA SER A 17 18.31 -9.93 4.86
C SER A 17 16.81 -9.78 5.09
N ALA A 18 16.23 -10.58 6.00
CA ALA A 18 14.83 -10.46 6.41
C ALA A 18 14.55 -9.13 7.11
N CYS A 19 15.46 -8.67 7.99
CA CYS A 19 15.32 -7.37 8.66
C CYS A 19 15.48 -6.18 7.69
N ALA A 20 16.39 -6.27 6.72
CA ALA A 20 16.58 -5.22 5.71
C ALA A 20 15.39 -5.05 4.76
N GLN A 21 14.51 -6.05 4.66
CA GLN A 21 13.33 -6.00 3.81
C GLN A 21 12.15 -5.28 4.50
N PHE A 22 12.17 -5.14 5.82
CA PHE A 22 11.15 -4.44 6.59
C PHE A 22 11.19 -2.92 6.35
N GLU A 23 12.37 -2.33 6.14
CA GLU A 23 12.49 -0.92 5.74
C GLU A 23 12.04 -0.66 4.30
N ARG A 24 11.84 -1.72 3.50
CA ARG A 24 11.43 -1.63 2.08
C ARG A 24 9.96 -1.89 1.85
N THR A 25 9.13 -2.10 2.87
CA THR A 25 7.71 -1.75 2.70
C THR A 25 7.69 -0.23 2.58
N PRO A 26 7.51 0.35 1.37
CA PRO A 26 7.34 1.77 1.29
C PRO A 26 6.16 2.07 2.21
N ALA A 27 6.39 2.88 3.25
CA ALA A 27 5.30 3.60 3.89
C ALA A 27 4.43 4.14 2.76
N PRO A 28 3.08 4.01 2.84
CA PRO A 28 2.19 4.36 1.75
C PRO A 28 2.67 5.67 1.16
N SER A 29 3.15 5.58 -0.09
CA SER A 29 4.02 6.56 -0.74
C SER A 29 3.62 7.97 -0.34
N ALA A 30 4.57 8.84 0.03
CA ALA A 30 4.31 10.23 0.39
C ALA A 30 3.46 11.02 -0.66
N ALA A 31 3.30 10.48 -1.87
CA ALA A 31 2.29 10.89 -2.86
C ALA A 31 0.82 10.76 -2.40
N ALA A 32 0.53 10.01 -1.33
CA ALA A 32 -0.78 9.90 -0.69
C ALA A 32 -0.99 10.92 0.45
N MET A 33 0.03 11.74 0.77
CA MET A 33 -0.06 12.82 1.76
C MET A 33 -0.17 14.22 1.12
N THR A 34 -0.32 14.31 -0.21
CA THR A 34 -0.70 15.57 -0.84
C THR A 34 -2.10 15.96 -0.37
N ASP A 35 -2.25 17.17 0.17
CA ASP A 35 -3.53 17.69 0.64
C ASP A 35 -4.47 17.92 -0.55
N ASP A 36 -5.28 16.91 -0.85
CA ASP A 36 -6.26 16.93 -1.95
C ASP A 36 -7.28 18.07 -1.78
N ASP A 37 -7.55 18.53 -0.55
CA ASP A 37 -8.42 19.69 -0.32
C ASP A 37 -7.78 20.97 -0.86
N ALA A 38 -6.53 21.24 -0.49
CA ALA A 38 -5.78 22.40 -0.96
C ALA A 38 -5.65 22.42 -2.50
N ILE A 39 -5.49 21.25 -3.12
CA ILE A 39 -5.45 21.11 -4.58
C ILE A 39 -6.84 21.40 -5.19
N CYS A 40 -7.89 20.81 -4.64
CA CYS A 40 -9.22 20.91 -5.22
C CYS A 40 -9.91 22.26 -4.98
N ARG A 41 -9.52 23.03 -3.95
CA ARG A 41 -9.99 24.41 -3.78
C ARG A 41 -9.59 25.33 -4.95
N GLN A 42 -8.52 25.01 -5.68
CA GLN A 42 -8.15 25.77 -6.88
C GLN A 42 -9.08 25.52 -8.08
N ARG A 43 -9.89 24.43 -8.04
CA ARG A 43 -10.85 24.06 -9.09
C ARG A 43 -12.25 24.64 -8.83
N GLY A 44 -12.58 24.90 -7.57
CA GLY A 44 -13.85 25.46 -7.15
C GLY A 44 -14.03 25.40 -5.64
N GLU A 45 -15.04 26.09 -5.15
CA GLU A 45 -15.38 26.09 -3.73
C GLU A 45 -15.88 24.72 -3.26
N PRO A 46 -15.67 24.35 -1.98
CA PRO A 46 -16.20 23.12 -1.40
C PRO A 46 -17.70 22.95 -1.67
N GLY A 47 -18.08 21.79 -2.19
CA GLY A 47 -19.48 21.47 -2.57
C GLY A 47 -19.87 21.87 -4.00
N SER A 48 -19.04 22.63 -4.71
CA SER A 48 -19.22 22.81 -6.16
C SER A 48 -18.99 21.51 -6.93
N SER A 49 -19.65 21.36 -8.07
CA SER A 49 -19.49 20.17 -8.92
C SER A 49 -18.04 19.96 -9.36
N ALA A 50 -17.31 21.04 -9.66
CA ALA A 50 -15.90 21.01 -10.03
C ALA A 50 -14.99 20.54 -8.88
N TYR A 51 -15.23 21.03 -7.66
CA TYR A 51 -14.50 20.58 -6.47
C TYR A 51 -14.75 19.08 -6.20
N VAL A 52 -16.01 18.64 -6.23
CA VAL A 52 -16.38 17.23 -5.99
C VAL A 52 -15.79 16.30 -7.04
N ALA A 53 -15.76 16.72 -8.31
CA ALA A 53 -15.12 15.96 -9.38
C ALA A 53 -13.61 15.80 -9.14
N CYS A 54 -12.93 16.89 -8.79
CA CYS A 54 -11.49 16.86 -8.46
C CYS A 54 -11.17 15.90 -7.31
N ARG A 55 -11.94 15.98 -6.22
CA ARG A 55 -11.77 15.09 -5.05
C ARG A 55 -11.95 13.62 -5.45
N ARG A 56 -13.00 13.30 -6.20
CA ARG A 56 -13.26 11.94 -6.68
C ARG A 56 -12.12 11.39 -7.54
N ASP A 57 -11.62 12.18 -8.49
CA ASP A 57 -10.54 11.74 -9.38
C ASP A 57 -9.24 11.47 -8.61
N ARG A 58 -8.97 12.29 -7.58
CA ARG A 58 -7.82 12.13 -6.71
C ARG A 58 -7.93 10.90 -5.82
N ASP A 59 -9.09 10.68 -5.21
CA ASP A 59 -9.39 9.48 -4.41
C ASP A 59 -9.20 8.20 -5.24
N VAL A 60 -9.70 8.20 -6.47
CA VAL A 60 -9.53 7.07 -7.41
C VAL A 60 -8.07 6.88 -7.80
N GLY A 61 -7.31 7.96 -8.01
CA GLY A 61 -5.87 7.90 -8.25
C GLY A 61 -5.10 7.30 -7.08
N ALA A 62 -5.44 7.68 -5.84
CA ALA A 62 -4.85 7.13 -4.62
C ALA A 62 -5.15 5.62 -4.46
N LEU A 63 -6.39 5.20 -4.73
CA LEU A 63 -6.81 3.79 -4.70
C LEU A 63 -6.02 2.93 -5.69
N ARG A 64 -5.70 3.45 -6.89
CA ARG A 64 -4.94 2.71 -7.91
C ARG A 64 -3.44 2.63 -7.60
N GLY A 65 -2.88 3.65 -6.94
CA GLY A 65 -1.48 3.69 -6.53
C GLY A 65 -1.19 2.87 -5.26
N ASN A 66 -2.22 2.54 -4.49
CA ASN A 66 -2.07 1.72 -3.29
C ASN A 66 -1.98 0.24 -3.67
N SER A 67 -0.78 -0.34 -3.64
CA SER A 67 -0.55 -1.78 -3.87
C SER A 67 -1.39 -2.69 -2.94
N ASN A 68 -1.83 -2.15 -1.80
CA ASN A 68 -2.71 -2.85 -0.86
C ASN A 68 -4.18 -2.93 -1.32
N ALA A 69 -4.61 -2.14 -2.32
CA ALA A 69 -5.96 -2.24 -2.87
C ALA A 69 -6.22 -3.62 -3.53
N GLY A 70 -5.17 -4.29 -4.00
CA GLY A 70 -5.26 -5.69 -4.46
C GLY A 70 -5.46 -6.66 -3.31
N VAL A 71 -4.74 -6.44 -2.20
CA VAL A 71 -4.81 -7.26 -0.98
C VAL A 71 -6.20 -7.15 -0.34
N GLU A 72 -6.72 -5.94 -0.14
CA GLU A 72 -8.08 -5.72 0.38
C GLU A 72 -9.16 -6.38 -0.49
N ARG A 73 -9.00 -6.33 -1.81
CA ARG A 73 -9.92 -6.98 -2.75
C ARG A 73 -9.83 -8.51 -2.67
N ALA A 74 -8.62 -9.05 -2.49
CA ALA A 74 -8.42 -10.48 -2.28
C ALA A 74 -9.03 -10.96 -0.95
N HIS A 75 -8.88 -10.19 0.13
CA HIS A 75 -9.51 -10.49 1.42
C HIS A 75 -11.03 -10.47 1.33
N LYS A 76 -11.60 -9.49 0.63
CA LYS A 76 -13.04 -9.43 0.38
C LYS A 76 -13.54 -10.64 -0.41
N ASN A 77 -12.87 -10.98 -1.52
CA ASN A 77 -13.25 -12.13 -2.33
C ASN A 77 -13.17 -13.43 -1.53
N LEU A 78 -12.12 -13.62 -0.73
CA LEU A 78 -11.98 -14.79 0.15
C LEU A 78 -13.12 -14.85 1.18
N ALA A 79 -13.48 -13.72 1.80
CA ALA A 79 -14.59 -13.67 2.75
C ALA A 79 -15.93 -14.00 2.08
N ASP A 80 -16.16 -13.48 0.87
CA ASP A 80 -17.34 -13.81 0.08
C ASP A 80 -17.36 -15.29 -0.32
N ASP A 81 -16.22 -15.90 -0.64
CA ASP A 81 -16.12 -17.32 -0.97
C ASP A 81 -16.45 -18.19 0.25
N MET A 82 -15.90 -17.86 1.42
CA MET A 82 -16.21 -18.55 2.68
C MET A 82 -17.69 -18.44 3.06
N LEU A 83 -18.29 -17.25 2.90
CA LEU A 83 -19.71 -17.02 3.18
C LEU A 83 -20.63 -17.80 2.24
N ASN A 84 -20.21 -18.02 1.00
CA ASN A 84 -20.99 -18.71 -0.01
C ASN A 84 -20.61 -20.19 -0.18
N GLY A 85 -19.65 -20.69 0.60
CA GLY A 85 -19.24 -22.10 0.63
C GLY A 85 -18.59 -22.61 -0.66
N ARG A 86 -17.81 -21.76 -1.34
CA ARG A 86 -17.08 -22.12 -2.57
C ARG A 86 -15.57 -22.26 -2.33
#